data_AF-A0A0U0W913-F1
#
_entry.id   AF-A0A0U0W913-F1
#
_cell.length_a   1.000
_cell.length_b   1.000
_cell.length_c   1.000
_cell.angle_alpha   90.00
_cell.angle_beta   90.00
_cell.angle_gamma   90.00
#
_symmetry.space_group_name_H-M   'P 1'
#
loop_
_entity.id
_entity.type
_entity.pdbx_description
1 polymer ?
#
loop_
_entity_poly.entity_id
_entity_poly.type
_entity_poly.pdbx_seq_one_letter_code
_entity_poly.pdbx_strand_id
1 'polypeptide(L)'
;MSAIERIEVTMLATGLILIAAGATQARFRYIKDRRAGRRYYWATSAIGIVCFIIGVGKIWPNGVVSALIFTGIIVLSAYLTTPYLKIGGRIYAASPENRLPDP
;
A
#
# COMPACT_ATOMS: atom_id res chain seq x y z
N MET A 1 -21.53 8.63 18.89
CA MET A 1 -20.26 8.94 18.21
C MET A 1 -20.06 10.44 18.15
N SER A 2 -19.01 10.91 18.81
CA SER A 2 -18.48 12.28 18.70
C SER A 2 -17.98 12.59 17.29
N ALA A 3 -17.79 13.87 16.95
CA ALA A 3 -17.27 14.28 15.65
C ALA A 3 -15.86 13.70 15.37
N ILE A 4 -15.02 13.63 16.41
CA ILE A 4 -13.66 13.08 16.33
C ILE A 4 -13.71 11.58 16.01
N GLU A 5 -14.55 10.82 16.71
CA GLU A 5 -14.70 9.37 16.44
C GLU A 5 -15.18 9.09 15.02
N ARG A 6 -16.08 9.91 14.47
CA ARG A 6 -16.52 9.76 13.09
C ARG A 6 -15.38 9.98 12.10
N ILE A 7 -14.53 10.99 12.34
CA ILE A 7 -13.34 11.27 11.52
C ILE A 7 -12.37 10.09 11.61
N GLU A 8 -12.07 9.61 12.81
CA GLU A 8 -11.19 8.46 13.05
C GLU A 8 -11.67 7.23 12.26
N VAL A 9 -12.93 6.84 12.44
CA VAL A 9 -13.53 5.69 11.75
C VAL A 9 -13.53 5.86 10.25
N THR A 10 -13.85 7.07 9.76
CA THR A 10 -13.86 7.36 8.32
C THR A 10 -12.47 7.24 7.73
N MET A 11 -11.44 7.78 8.41
CA MET A 11 -10.05 7.66 7.97
C MET A 11 -9.58 6.21 7.97
N LEU A 12 -9.90 5.43 9.00
CA LEU A 12 -9.58 3.99 9.03
C LEU A 12 -10.25 3.23 7.89
N ALA A 13 -11.54 3.49 7.63
CA ALA A 13 -12.27 2.85 6.55
C ALA A 13 -11.71 3.23 5.17
N THR A 14 -11.45 4.52 4.93
CA THR A 14 -10.82 5.00 3.69
C THR A 14 -9.44 4.39 3.52
N GLY A 15 -8.64 4.33 4.58
CA GLY A 15 -7.32 3.71 4.56
C GLY A 15 -7.37 2.25 4.15
N LEU A 16 -8.30 1.49 4.75
CA LEU A 16 -8.51 0.08 4.43
C LEU A 16 -8.91 -0.14 2.97
N ILE A 17 -9.85 0.68 2.47
CA ILE A 17 -10.31 0.61 1.07
C ILE A 17 -9.14 0.85 0.10
N LEU A 18 -8.28 1.82 0.38
CA LEU A 18 -7.15 2.15 -0.49
C LEU A 18 -6.07 1.06 -0.49
N ILE A 19 -5.74 0.51 0.69
CA ILE A 19 -4.81 -0.63 0.78
C ILE A 19 -5.39 -1.85 0.06
N ALA A 20 -6.68 -2.14 0.24
CA ALA A 20 -7.36 -3.21 -0.46
C ALA A 20 -7.35 -2.99 -1.99
N ALA A 21 -7.54 -1.77 -2.46
CA ALA A 21 -7.47 -1.43 -3.88
C ALA A 21 -6.06 -1.69 -4.48
N GLY A 22 -5.00 -1.36 -3.73
CA GLY A 22 -3.64 -1.73 -4.09
C GLY A 22 -3.44 -3.25 -4.14
N ALA A 23 -3.91 -3.97 -3.11
CA ALA A 23 -3.79 -5.43 -3.03
C ALA A 23 -4.57 -6.15 -4.15
N THR A 24 -5.77 -5.69 -4.50
CA THR A 24 -6.56 -6.25 -5.60
C THR A 24 -5.88 -5.99 -6.95
N GLN A 25 -5.24 -4.83 -7.14
CA GLN A 25 -4.43 -4.57 -8.34
C GLN A 25 -3.22 -5.51 -8.41
N ALA A 26 -2.56 -5.79 -7.29
CA ALA A 26 -1.44 -6.75 -7.25
C ALA A 26 -1.90 -8.17 -7.62
N ARG A 27 -3.09 -8.58 -7.18
CA ARG A 27 -3.65 -9.93 -7.39
C ARG A 27 -4.26 -10.12 -8.78
N PHE A 28 -5.12 -9.20 -9.21
CA PHE A 28 -5.92 -9.33 -10.43
C PHE A 28 -5.30 -8.62 -11.64
N ARG A 29 -4.33 -7.72 -11.42
CA ARG A 29 -3.57 -7.03 -12.48
C ARG A 29 -4.47 -6.42 -13.56
N TYR A 30 -5.54 -5.73 -13.16
CA TYR A 30 -6.48 -5.12 -14.10
C TYR A 30 -5.83 -3.97 -14.89
N ILE A 31 -4.89 -3.22 -14.30
CA ILE A 31 -4.00 -2.32 -15.05
C ILE A 31 -2.86 -3.15 -15.63
N LYS A 32 -2.89 -3.35 -16.96
CA LYS A 32 -1.89 -4.14 -17.70
C LYS A 32 -0.55 -3.41 -17.85
N ASP A 33 -0.57 -2.09 -17.93
CA ASP A 33 0.65 -1.29 -17.99
C ASP A 33 1.41 -1.38 -16.66
N ARG A 34 2.64 -1.91 -16.70
CA ARG A 34 3.45 -2.15 -15.49
C ARG A 34 3.77 -0.86 -14.75
N ARG A 35 4.01 0.24 -15.45
CA ARG A 35 4.40 1.52 -14.85
C ARG A 35 3.22 2.18 -14.15
N ALA A 36 2.05 2.17 -14.79
CA ALA A 36 0.80 2.66 -14.23
C ALA A 36 0.32 1.78 -13.08
N GLY A 37 0.38 0.45 -13.22
CA GLY A 37 0.06 -0.50 -12.16
C GLY A 37 0.93 -0.32 -10.91
N ARG A 38 2.24 -0.11 -11.11
CA ARG A 38 3.19 0.22 -10.03
C ARG A 38 2.84 1.54 -9.34
N ARG A 39 2.59 2.61 -10.10
CA ARG A 39 2.20 3.91 -9.55
C ARG A 39 0.90 3.82 -8.76
N TYR A 40 -0.09 3.12 -9.30
CA TYR A 40 -1.37 2.91 -8.66
C TYR A 40 -1.19 2.19 -7.32
N TYR A 41 -0.49 1.06 -7.31
CA TYR A 41 -0.21 0.27 -6.11
C TYR A 41 0.44 1.10 -5.02
N TRP A 42 1.50 1.84 -5.35
CA TRP A 42 2.24 2.65 -4.37
C TRP A 42 1.44 3.88 -3.91
N ALA A 43 0.69 4.53 -4.80
CA ALA A 43 -0.11 5.70 -4.47
C ALA A 43 -1.26 5.33 -3.51
N THR A 44 -2.04 4.29 -3.84
CA THR A 44 -3.16 3.87 -2.98
C THR A 44 -2.66 3.36 -1.63
N SER A 45 -1.56 2.60 -1.62
CA SER A 45 -0.92 2.13 -0.39
C SER A 45 -0.43 3.28 0.50
N ALA A 46 0.24 4.27 -0.08
CA ALA A 46 0.77 5.42 0.66
C ALA A 46 -0.35 6.28 1.27
N ILE A 47 -1.39 6.60 0.47
CA ILE A 47 -2.55 7.35 0.97
C ILE A 47 -3.26 6.52 2.06
N GLY A 48 -3.39 5.21 1.86
CA GLY A 48 -3.98 4.32 2.85
C GLY A 48 -3.27 4.34 4.19
N ILE A 49 -1.93 4.29 4.18
CA ILE A 49 -1.10 4.42 5.38
C ILE A 49 -1.32 5.77 6.08
N VAL A 50 -1.34 6.87 5.32
CA VAL A 50 -1.59 8.22 5.89
C VAL A 50 -2.97 8.28 6.56
N CYS A 51 -3.99 7.71 5.94
CA CYS A 51 -5.32 7.59 6.54
C CYS A 51 -5.29 6.80 7.85
N PHE A 52 -4.52 5.70 7.94
CA PHE A 52 -4.35 4.96 9.19
C PHE A 52 -3.60 5.75 10.27
N ILE A 53 -2.56 6.51 9.91
CA ILE A 53 -1.84 7.38 10.85
C ILE A 53 -2.80 8.38 11.50
N ILE A 54 -3.64 9.03 10.68
CA ILE A 54 -4.63 10.03 11.15
C ILE A 54 -5.76 9.35 11.93
N GLY A 55 -6.25 8.20 11.44
CA GLY A 55 -7.39 7.49 12.02
C GLY A 55 -7.13 6.93 13.42
N VAL A 56 -5.85 6.70 13.78
CA VAL A 56 -5.44 6.26 15.12
C VAL A 56 -5.04 7.46 16.03
N GLY A 57 -5.29 8.69 15.56
CA GLY A 57 -4.71 9.95 16.01
C GLY A 57 -4.82 10.36 17.48
N LYS A 58 -5.56 9.65 18.32
CA LYS A 58 -5.52 9.84 19.79
C LYS A 58 -4.24 9.35 20.45
N ILE A 59 -3.49 8.45 19.80
CA ILE A 59 -2.28 7.84 20.36
C ILE A 59 -1.18 7.91 19.30
N TRP A 60 -0.35 8.95 19.36
CA TRP A 60 0.75 9.18 18.41
C TRP A 60 1.69 7.96 18.22
N PRO A 61 2.05 7.18 19.27
CA PRO A 61 2.78 5.93 19.10
C PRO A 61 2.09 4.92 18.18
N ASN A 62 0.76 4.83 18.23
CA ASN A 62 0.01 3.86 17.44
C ASN A 62 -0.04 4.23 15.95
N GLY A 63 0.04 5.52 15.62
CA GLY A 63 0.19 5.99 14.24
C GLY A 63 1.53 5.56 13.63
N VAL A 64 2.62 5.66 14.39
CA VAL A 64 3.94 5.19 13.94
C VAL A 64 3.96 3.67 13.78
N VAL A 65 3.42 2.93 14.77
CA VAL A 65 3.34 1.48 14.72
C VAL A 65 2.49 1.00 13.54
N SER A 66 1.33 1.61 13.30
CA SER A 66 0.47 1.26 12.18
C SER A 66 1.16 1.52 10.84
N ALA A 67 1.85 2.65 10.70
CA ALA A 67 2.62 2.97 9.50
C ALA A 67 3.72 1.93 9.22
N LEU A 68 4.47 1.52 10.25
CA LEU A 68 5.51 0.50 10.11
C LEU A 68 4.93 -0.85 9.71
N ILE A 69 3.86 -1.28 10.36
CA ILE A 69 3.19 -2.56 10.07
C ILE A 69 2.68 -2.58 8.62
N PHE A 70 1.91 -1.56 8.21
CA PHE A 70 1.35 -1.52 6.85
C PHE A 70 2.44 -1.37 5.80
N THR A 71 3.47 -0.55 6.04
CA THR A 71 4.62 -0.45 5.13
C THR A 71 5.29 -1.80 4.96
N GLY A 72 5.56 -2.52 6.04
CA GLY A 72 6.15 -3.86 5.99
C GLY A 72 5.28 -4.85 5.19
N ILE A 73 3.97 -4.87 5.45
CA ILE A 73 3.02 -5.73 4.73
C ILE A 73 3.00 -5.41 3.23
N ILE A 74 2.93 -4.12 2.88
CA ILE A 74 2.87 -3.66 1.49
C ILE A 74 4.17 -4.00 0.75
N VAL A 75 5.33 -3.69 1.34
CA VAL A 75 6.63 -4.02 0.73
C VAL A 75 6.82 -5.53 0.57
N LEU A 76 6.46 -6.32 1.57
CA LEU A 76 6.54 -7.78 1.51
C LEU A 76 5.59 -8.35 0.44
N SER A 77 4.36 -7.85 0.39
CA SER A 77 3.37 -8.21 -0.63
C SER A 77 3.88 -7.88 -2.03
N ALA A 78 4.45 -6.69 -2.21
CA ALA A 78 5.06 -6.26 -3.47
C ALA A 78 6.19 -7.21 -3.89
N TYR A 79 7.09 -7.56 -2.95
CA TYR A 79 8.21 -8.47 -3.19
C TYR A 79 7.75 -9.88 -3.60
N LEU A 80 6.72 -10.42 -2.94
CA LEU A 80 6.25 -11.79 -3.17
C LEU A 80 5.39 -11.93 -4.43
N THR A 81 4.57 -10.92 -4.76
CA THR A 81 3.48 -11.10 -5.74
C THR A 81 3.61 -10.26 -7.01
N THR A 82 4.47 -9.22 -7.02
CA THR A 82 4.52 -8.24 -8.10
C THR A 82 5.94 -7.87 -8.53
N PRO A 83 6.11 -7.31 -9.75
CA PRO A 83 7.35 -6.65 -10.17
C PRO A 83 7.42 -5.16 -9.74
N TYR A 84 6.65 -4.74 -8.72
CA TYR A 84 6.48 -3.31 -8.40
C TYR A 84 7.56 -2.73 -7.49
N LEU A 85 8.32 -3.57 -6.79
CA LEU A 85 9.40 -3.13 -5.93
C LEU A 85 10.65 -2.84 -6.77
N LYS A 86 10.93 -1.56 -7.02
CA LYS A 86 12.05 -1.09 -7.84
C LYS A 86 12.96 -0.19 -7.01
N ILE A 87 14.23 -0.56 -6.89
CA ILE A 87 15.25 0.18 -6.14
C ILE A 87 16.47 0.36 -7.05
N GLY A 88 16.92 1.60 -7.24
CA GLY A 88 18.10 1.89 -8.08
C GLY A 88 18.00 1.39 -9.53
N GLY A 89 16.80 1.38 -10.10
CA GLY A 89 16.57 0.89 -11.47
C GLY A 89 16.38 -0.63 -11.59
N ARG A 90 16.68 -1.41 -10.55
CA ARG A 90 16.49 -2.87 -10.53
C ARG A 90 15.17 -3.25 -9.88
N ILE A 91 14.50 -4.26 -10.44
CA ILE A 91 13.25 -4.81 -9.90
C ILE A 91 13.61 -5.96 -8.95
N TYR A 92 13.12 -5.87 -7.72
CA TYR A 92 13.29 -6.87 -6.67
C TYR A 92 11.97 -7.64 -6.51
N ALA A 93 11.98 -8.91 -6.89
CA ALA A 93 10.83 -9.80 -6.71
C ALA A 93 11.32 -11.19 -6.31
N ALA A 94 10.48 -11.95 -5.60
CA ALA A 94 10.78 -13.32 -5.23
C ALA A 94 10.85 -14.25 -6.46
N SER A 95 9.93 -14.09 -7.41
CA SER A 95 9.88 -14.91 -8.63
C SER A 95 10.75 -14.36 -9.77
N PRO A 96 11.45 -15.22 -10.53
CA PRO A 96 12.28 -14.81 -11.68
C PRO A 96 11.50 -14.07 -12.77
N GLU A 97 10.26 -14.49 -13.04
CA GLU A 97 9.39 -13.87 -14.05
C GLU A 97 9.11 -12.39 -13.76
N ASN A 98 8.96 -12.04 -12.48
CA ASN A 98 8.73 -10.67 -12.04
C ASN A 98 10.02 -9.83 -11.97
N ARG A 99 11.21 -10.42 -12.17
CA ARG A 99 12.50 -9.69 -12.22
C ARG A 99 12.86 -9.19 -13.62
N LEU A 100 12.07 -9.57 -14.63
CA LEU A 100 12.30 -9.12 -16.00
C LEU A 100 12.25 -7.59 -16.09
N PRO A 101 13.15 -6.95 -16.87
CA PRO A 101 13.11 -5.52 -17.10
C PRO A 101 11.73 -5.03 -17.53
N ASP A 102 11.40 -3.78 -17.21
CA ASP A 102 10.23 -3.11 -17.81
C ASP A 102 10.39 -3.21 -19.36
N PRO A 103 9.39 -3.69 -20.12
CA PRO A 103 9.44 -3.75 -21.58
C PRO A 103 9.45 -2.35 -22.22
#